data_AF-A0A132I0V6-F1
#
_entry.id   AF-A0A132I0V6-F1
#
_cell.length_a   1.000
_cell.length_b   1.000
_cell.length_c   1.000
_cell.angle_alpha   90.00
_cell.angle_beta   90.00
_cell.angle_gamma   90.00
#
_symmetry.space_group_name_H-M   'P 1'
#
loop_
_entity.id
_entity.type
_entity.pdbx_description
1 polymer ?
#
loop_
_entity_poly.entity_id
_entity_poly.type
_entity_poly.pdbx_seq_one_letter_code
_entity_poly.pdbx_strand_id
1 'polypeptide(L)'
;MLTPVEPPDAGMAVERHPLNPFLPGNARLLMLGSFPPPRKRWCMDFFYPNRTNMMWEVFGEVFFDDSRRLVDAGNRTFRRQEIEALLQEKGIAVFDTAMAVRRLSGNASDKDLEVVERTDIPALLEQIPQCRDIVCTGQKSFSVLAGDYGVAVPAMGSYSEFGLSGRAMRLWRMPSTSRAYPMPLAQKASYYRRMMHAAGIL
;
A
#
# COMPACT_ATOMS: atom_id res chain seq x y z
N MET A 1 -41.12 5.15 -34.30
CA MET A 1 -40.82 5.26 -32.85
C MET A 1 -39.31 5.24 -32.72
N LEU A 2 -38.71 6.38 -32.38
CA LEU A 2 -37.27 6.49 -32.16
C LEU A 2 -36.94 5.84 -30.82
N THR A 3 -36.04 4.85 -30.83
CA THR A 3 -35.42 4.30 -29.64
C THR A 3 -34.75 5.43 -28.84
N PRO A 4 -34.87 5.46 -27.51
CA PRO A 4 -34.10 6.41 -26.71
C PRO A 4 -32.62 6.05 -26.89
N VAL A 5 -31.83 7.00 -27.40
CA VAL A 5 -30.39 6.95 -27.30
C VAL A 5 -30.07 7.10 -25.81
N GLU A 6 -29.57 6.05 -25.18
CA GLU A 6 -29.01 6.14 -23.84
C GLU A 6 -27.93 7.24 -23.84
N PRO A 7 -27.94 8.16 -22.85
CA PRO A 7 -26.97 9.24 -22.82
C PRO A 7 -25.55 8.65 -22.71
N PRO A 8 -24.56 9.22 -23.42
CA PRO A 8 -23.18 8.81 -23.27
C PRO A 8 -22.71 9.17 -21.85
N ASP A 9 -22.20 8.17 -21.13
CA ASP A 9 -21.54 8.25 -19.82
C ASP A 9 -22.23 9.10 -18.74
N ALA A 10 -22.95 8.43 -17.84
CA ALA A 10 -23.07 8.92 -16.47
C ALA A 10 -21.65 8.98 -15.87
N GLY A 11 -21.01 10.16 -15.97
CA GLY A 11 -19.60 10.39 -15.65
C GLY A 11 -19.16 9.62 -14.41
N MET A 12 -18.25 8.66 -14.61
CA MET A 12 -17.84 7.69 -13.59
C MET A 12 -17.57 8.35 -12.24
N ALA A 13 -18.31 8.00 -11.19
CA ALA A 13 -18.25 8.71 -9.92
C ALA A 13 -16.83 8.78 -9.34
N VAL A 14 -16.46 9.94 -8.78
CA VAL A 14 -15.21 10.09 -8.01
C VAL A 14 -15.40 9.39 -6.66
N GLU A 15 -14.57 8.39 -6.39
CA GLU A 15 -14.47 7.72 -5.10
C GLU A 15 -13.38 8.37 -4.26
N ARG A 16 -13.69 8.73 -3.01
CA ARG A 16 -12.70 9.23 -2.03
C ARG A 16 -12.19 8.11 -1.14
N HIS A 17 -10.96 8.27 -0.66
CA HIS A 17 -10.31 7.31 0.22
C HIS A 17 -11.14 7.15 1.51
N PRO A 18 -11.59 5.94 1.85
CA PRO A 18 -12.58 5.75 2.91
C PRO A 18 -11.95 5.45 4.27
N LEU A 19 -10.62 5.52 4.39
CA LEU A 19 -9.85 5.34 5.63
C LEU A 19 -8.95 6.56 5.85
N ASN A 20 -8.67 6.87 7.11
CA ASN A 20 -7.61 7.80 7.47
C ASN A 20 -6.23 7.10 7.37
N PRO A 21 -5.15 7.86 7.14
CA PRO A 21 -3.79 7.35 7.26
C PRO A 21 -3.54 6.70 8.63
N PHE A 22 -2.86 5.55 8.63
CA PHE A 22 -2.35 4.94 9.87
C PHE A 22 -0.92 5.40 10.09
N LEU A 23 -0.72 6.32 11.04
CA LEU A 23 0.55 7.05 11.24
C LEU A 23 1.03 6.96 12.70
N PRO A 24 1.67 5.86 13.12
CA PRO A 24 2.32 5.79 14.42
C PRO A 24 3.36 6.91 14.56
N GLY A 25 3.38 7.64 15.69
CA GLY A 25 4.33 8.76 15.88
C GLY A 25 5.82 8.35 15.88
N ASN A 26 6.10 7.08 16.14
CA ASN A 26 7.41 6.44 16.03
C ASN A 26 7.69 5.84 14.64
N ALA A 27 6.86 6.14 13.63
CA ALA A 27 6.99 5.49 12.33
C ALA A 27 8.33 5.81 11.66
N ARG A 28 9.01 4.74 11.21
CA ARG A 28 10.27 4.79 10.45
C ARG A 28 10.08 4.43 8.98
N LEU A 29 9.03 3.67 8.71
CA LEU A 29 8.66 3.15 7.41
C LEU A 29 7.22 3.55 7.06
N LEU A 30 7.00 4.12 5.88
CA LEU A 30 5.68 4.39 5.30
C LEU A 30 5.44 3.47 4.10
N MET A 31 4.43 2.61 4.21
CA MET A 31 3.98 1.76 3.12
C MET A 31 2.82 2.41 2.37
N LEU A 32 2.98 2.55 1.06
CA LEU A 32 2.00 3.13 0.16
C LEU A 32 1.48 2.08 -0.83
N GLY A 33 0.20 1.76 -0.67
CA GLY A 33 -0.62 1.15 -1.72
C GLY A 33 -1.05 2.19 -2.77
N SER A 34 -1.86 1.77 -3.73
CA SER A 34 -2.32 2.66 -4.81
C SER A 34 -3.62 3.35 -4.42
N PHE A 35 -4.66 2.55 -4.21
CA PHE A 35 -5.97 2.90 -3.67
C PHE A 35 -6.67 1.61 -3.25
N PRO A 36 -7.53 1.60 -2.21
CA PRO A 36 -8.19 0.38 -1.78
C PRO A 36 -9.15 -0.21 -2.83
N PRO A 37 -9.40 -1.53 -2.79
CA PRO A 37 -10.41 -2.17 -3.63
C PRO A 37 -11.83 -1.67 -3.29
N PRO A 38 -12.83 -1.92 -4.16
CA PRO A 38 -14.22 -1.63 -3.82
C PRO A 38 -14.61 -2.29 -2.49
N ARG A 39 -15.41 -1.59 -1.66
CA ARG A 39 -15.81 -2.02 -0.30
C ARG A 39 -16.34 -3.47 -0.24
N LYS A 40 -17.06 -3.94 -1.26
CA LYS A 40 -17.53 -5.34 -1.36
C LYS A 40 -16.43 -6.42 -1.35
N ARG A 41 -15.17 -6.05 -1.57
CA ARG A 41 -14.00 -6.95 -1.52
C ARG A 41 -13.33 -6.99 -0.15
N TRP A 42 -13.80 -6.20 0.81
CA TRP A 42 -13.17 -6.06 2.11
C TRP A 42 -13.64 -7.15 3.04
N CYS A 43 -12.70 -7.83 3.70
CA CYS A 43 -13.00 -8.72 4.83
C CYS A 43 -12.72 -8.05 6.19
N MET A 44 -12.14 -6.85 6.18
CA MET A 44 -11.70 -6.08 7.34
C MET A 44 -11.76 -4.58 7.01
N ASP A 45 -12.15 -3.74 7.96
CA ASP A 45 -12.13 -2.27 7.83
C ASP A 45 -10.75 -1.67 8.15
N PHE A 46 -9.74 -2.05 7.36
CA PHE A 46 -8.35 -1.57 7.48
C PHE A 46 -7.60 -1.76 6.14
N PHE A 47 -6.31 -1.42 6.09
CA PHE A 47 -5.49 -1.56 4.86
C PHE A 47 -5.31 -3.02 4.42
N TYR A 48 -5.04 -3.19 3.12
CA TYR A 48 -4.98 -4.50 2.46
C TYR A 48 -6.17 -5.43 2.81
N PRO A 49 -7.42 -4.96 2.66
CA PRO A 49 -8.59 -5.62 3.23
C PRO A 49 -9.08 -6.82 2.41
N ASN A 50 -8.55 -7.04 1.21
CA ASN A 50 -8.97 -8.17 0.38
C ASN A 50 -8.31 -9.45 0.86
N ARG A 51 -9.11 -10.49 1.13
CA ARG A 51 -8.63 -11.81 1.58
C ARG A 51 -7.64 -12.48 0.62
N THR A 52 -7.66 -12.11 -0.65
CA THR A 52 -6.70 -12.63 -1.64
C THR A 52 -5.38 -11.83 -1.68
N ASN A 53 -5.28 -10.72 -0.95
CA ASN A 53 -4.02 -10.01 -0.78
C ASN A 53 -3.20 -10.68 0.33
N MET A 54 -1.92 -10.97 0.05
CA MET A 54 -1.03 -11.72 0.94
C MET A 54 -0.30 -10.83 1.95
N MET A 55 -0.61 -9.54 2.06
CA MET A 55 0.15 -8.62 2.90
C MET A 55 0.26 -9.12 4.35
N TRP A 56 -0.86 -9.49 4.95
CA TRP A 56 -0.88 -9.94 6.34
C TRP A 56 -0.33 -11.36 6.51
N GLU A 57 -0.35 -12.18 5.46
CA GLU A 57 0.35 -13.48 5.44
C GLU A 57 1.87 -13.28 5.39
N VAL A 58 2.34 -12.32 4.59
CA VAL A 58 3.75 -11.91 4.52
C VAL A 58 4.23 -11.34 5.85
N PHE A 59 3.42 -10.49 6.50
CA PHE A 59 3.77 -9.96 7.82
C PHE A 59 3.80 -11.07 8.89
N GLY A 60 2.85 -12.01 8.85
CA GLY A 60 2.87 -13.20 9.70
C GLY A 60 4.20 -13.97 9.59
N GLU A 61 4.62 -14.24 8.37
CA GLU A 61 5.88 -14.93 8.08
C GLU A 61 7.12 -14.13 8.51
N VAL A 62 7.11 -12.82 8.30
CA VAL A 62 8.28 -11.97 8.56
C VAL A 62 8.51 -11.74 10.05
N PHE A 63 7.45 -11.53 10.83
CA PHE A 63 7.56 -11.16 12.25
C PHE A 63 7.41 -12.35 13.21
N PHE A 64 6.83 -13.46 12.78
CA PHE A 64 6.48 -14.57 13.66
C PHE A 64 6.87 -15.94 13.12
N ASP A 65 7.48 -16.00 11.93
CA ASP A 65 7.72 -17.26 11.19
C ASP A 65 6.43 -18.12 11.06
N ASP A 66 5.27 -17.47 11.05
CA ASP A 66 3.95 -18.07 10.89
C ASP A 66 3.04 -17.17 10.04
N SER A 67 2.95 -17.48 8.74
CA SER A 67 2.07 -16.79 7.80
C SER A 67 0.58 -16.75 8.19
N ARG A 68 0.12 -17.58 9.12
CA ARG A 68 -1.28 -17.57 9.60
C ARG A 68 -1.47 -16.75 10.87
N ARG A 69 -0.40 -16.24 11.48
CA ARG A 69 -0.44 -15.54 12.77
C ARG A 69 -1.39 -14.33 12.79
N LEU A 70 -1.48 -13.60 11.68
CA LEU A 70 -2.35 -12.42 11.52
C LEU A 70 -3.63 -12.72 10.74
N VAL A 71 -3.87 -14.01 10.45
CA VAL A 71 -5.02 -14.50 9.69
C VAL A 71 -6.04 -15.12 10.65
N ASP A 72 -7.30 -14.72 10.49
CA ASP A 72 -8.44 -15.42 11.09
C ASP A 72 -9.13 -16.27 10.01
N ALA A 73 -8.78 -17.55 9.97
CA ALA A 73 -9.37 -18.49 9.01
C ALA A 73 -10.83 -18.80 9.32
N GLY A 74 -11.21 -18.87 10.61
CA GLY A 74 -12.56 -19.23 11.05
C GLY A 74 -13.59 -18.18 10.63
N ASN A 75 -13.26 -16.90 10.84
CA ASN A 75 -14.12 -15.78 10.46
C ASN A 75 -13.82 -15.23 9.05
N ARG A 76 -12.94 -15.90 8.29
CA ARG A 76 -12.55 -15.53 6.92
C ARG A 76 -12.06 -14.07 6.80
N THR A 77 -11.34 -13.59 7.81
CA THR A 77 -10.84 -12.22 7.94
C THR A 77 -9.39 -12.16 8.43
N PHE A 78 -8.86 -10.98 8.70
CA PHE A 78 -7.57 -10.76 9.32
C PHE A 78 -7.73 -10.26 10.75
N ARG A 79 -6.74 -10.51 11.60
CA ARG A 79 -6.73 -10.12 13.02
C ARG A 79 -6.39 -8.64 13.14
N ARG A 80 -7.36 -7.76 12.79
CA ARG A 80 -7.17 -6.30 12.69
C ARG A 80 -6.46 -5.69 13.90
N GLN A 81 -6.91 -6.00 15.11
CA GLN A 81 -6.33 -5.43 16.33
C GLN A 81 -4.86 -5.83 16.52
N GLU A 82 -4.52 -7.09 16.19
CA GLU A 82 -3.15 -7.58 16.28
C GLU A 82 -2.25 -6.96 15.20
N ILE A 83 -2.82 -6.71 14.02
CA ILE A 83 -2.16 -5.97 12.93
C ILE A 83 -1.86 -4.53 13.36
N GLU A 84 -2.87 -3.79 13.84
CA GLU A 84 -2.69 -2.41 14.29
C GLU A 84 -1.66 -2.33 15.43
N ALA A 85 -1.72 -3.24 16.40
CA ALA A 85 -0.76 -3.31 17.49
C ALA A 85 0.67 -3.56 16.99
N LEU A 86 0.87 -4.50 16.06
CA LEU A 86 2.18 -4.78 15.46
C LEU A 86 2.72 -3.56 14.73
N LEU A 87 1.91 -2.90 13.89
CA LEU A 87 2.33 -1.73 13.13
C LEU A 87 2.69 -0.56 14.04
N GLN A 88 1.92 -0.37 15.12
CA GLN A 88 2.18 0.64 16.14
C GLN A 88 3.50 0.37 16.87
N GLU A 89 3.71 -0.87 17.33
CA GLU A 89 4.93 -1.28 18.03
C GLU A 89 6.16 -1.09 17.15
N LYS A 90 6.08 -1.57 15.90
CA LYS A 90 7.20 -1.56 14.96
C LYS A 90 7.45 -0.22 14.29
N GLY A 91 6.52 0.75 14.41
CA GLY A 91 6.64 2.03 13.74
C GLY A 91 6.51 1.91 12.23
N ILE A 92 5.44 1.25 11.77
CA ILE A 92 5.11 1.10 10.36
C ILE A 92 3.83 1.87 10.06
N ALA A 93 3.95 2.93 9.29
CA ALA A 93 2.83 3.69 8.77
C ALA A 93 2.29 3.06 7.48
N VAL A 94 0.98 3.18 7.24
CA VAL A 94 0.32 2.64 6.04
C VAL A 94 -0.67 3.65 5.50
N PHE A 95 -0.59 3.88 4.19
CA PHE A 95 -1.60 4.61 3.44
C PHE A 95 -1.59 4.22 1.96
N ASP A 96 -2.21 5.04 1.12
CA ASP A 96 -2.28 4.87 -0.32
C ASP A 96 -1.82 6.15 -1.05
N THR A 97 -1.39 6.03 -2.31
CA THR A 97 -0.88 7.16 -3.10
C THR A 97 -1.96 8.09 -3.64
N ALA A 98 -3.23 7.65 -3.63
CA ALA A 98 -4.36 8.43 -4.13
C ALA A 98 -5.40 8.68 -3.03
N MET A 99 -5.89 9.92 -2.98
CA MET A 99 -6.98 10.37 -2.11
C MET A 99 -8.34 10.27 -2.79
N ALA A 100 -8.38 10.45 -4.10
CA ALA A 100 -9.61 10.30 -4.88
C ALA A 100 -9.31 9.72 -6.27
N VAL A 101 -10.17 8.82 -6.73
CA VAL A 101 -10.01 8.11 -8.02
C VAL A 101 -11.34 7.97 -8.76
N ARG A 102 -11.29 7.73 -10.07
CA ARG A 102 -12.38 7.11 -10.82
C ARG A 102 -11.95 5.69 -11.24
N ARG A 103 -12.81 4.69 -11.02
CA ARG A 103 -12.49 3.28 -11.35
C ARG A 103 -12.92 2.91 -12.76
N LEU A 104 -11.97 2.81 -13.68
CA LEU A 104 -12.21 2.49 -15.11
C LEU A 104 -12.80 1.09 -15.33
N SER A 105 -12.56 0.13 -14.42
CA SER A 105 -13.09 -1.24 -14.57
C SER A 105 -13.50 -1.93 -13.27
N GLY A 106 -13.98 -1.16 -12.29
CA GLY A 106 -14.58 -1.69 -11.05
C GLY A 106 -13.64 -2.52 -10.15
N ASN A 107 -12.33 -2.43 -10.37
CA ASN A 107 -11.29 -3.09 -9.58
C ASN A 107 -10.28 -2.05 -9.01
N ALA A 108 -9.20 -2.50 -8.36
CA ALA A 108 -8.15 -1.63 -7.79
C ALA A 108 -6.75 -1.92 -8.35
N SER A 109 -6.70 -2.48 -9.55
CA SER A 109 -5.45 -2.55 -10.29
C SER A 109 -5.04 -1.14 -10.70
N ASP A 110 -3.75 -0.84 -10.55
CA ASP A 110 -3.12 0.41 -10.96
C ASP A 110 -3.49 0.86 -12.38
N LYS A 111 -3.71 -0.09 -13.32
CA LYS A 111 -4.06 0.20 -14.71
C LYS A 111 -5.50 0.69 -14.90
N ASP A 112 -6.35 0.43 -13.93
CA ASP A 112 -7.80 0.59 -13.98
C ASP A 112 -8.29 1.75 -13.09
N LEU A 113 -7.37 2.58 -12.62
CA LEU A 113 -7.64 3.76 -11.80
C LEU A 113 -7.18 5.02 -12.54
N GLU A 114 -8.10 5.98 -12.68
CA GLU A 114 -7.79 7.37 -12.96
C GLU A 114 -7.63 8.11 -11.63
N VAL A 115 -6.46 8.69 -11.37
CA VAL A 115 -6.20 9.42 -10.13
C VAL A 115 -6.68 10.87 -10.29
N VAL A 116 -7.67 11.25 -9.49
CA VAL A 116 -8.24 12.60 -9.46
C VAL A 116 -7.52 13.47 -8.45
N GLU A 117 -7.17 12.90 -7.29
CA GLU A 117 -6.48 13.60 -6.20
C GLU A 117 -5.41 12.67 -5.63
N ARG A 118 -4.18 13.18 -5.52
CA ARG A 118 -3.03 12.44 -4.98
C ARG A 118 -2.86 12.74 -3.50
N THR A 119 -2.32 11.77 -2.78
CA THR A 119 -1.89 11.97 -1.40
C THR A 119 -0.72 12.95 -1.34
N ASP A 120 -0.82 13.94 -0.44
CA ASP A 120 0.29 14.83 -0.10
C ASP A 120 1.28 14.10 0.81
N ILE A 121 2.23 13.40 0.20
CA ILE A 121 3.25 12.62 0.90
C ILE A 121 4.15 13.52 1.79
N PRO A 122 4.63 14.69 1.33
CA PRO A 122 5.33 15.64 2.21
C PRO A 122 4.56 15.95 3.49
N ALA A 123 3.28 16.31 3.40
CA ALA A 123 2.44 16.62 4.56
C ALA A 123 2.18 15.41 5.47
N LEU A 124 2.09 14.19 4.92
CA LEU A 124 2.08 12.97 5.76
C LEU A 124 3.38 12.81 6.53
N LEU A 125 4.52 13.01 5.88
CA LEU A 125 5.83 12.80 6.51
C LEU A 125 6.20 13.86 7.55
N GLU A 126 5.51 15.01 7.57
CA GLU A 126 5.61 15.98 8.67
C GLU A 126 5.02 15.42 9.97
N GLN A 127 3.99 14.59 9.89
CA GLN A 127 3.35 13.96 11.05
C GLN A 127 4.15 12.77 11.61
N ILE A 128 5.05 12.19 10.80
CA ILE A 128 5.93 11.08 11.17
C ILE A 128 7.41 11.45 10.95
N PRO A 129 7.99 12.36 11.76
CA PRO A 129 9.28 12.99 11.49
C PRO A 129 10.47 12.00 11.51
N GLN A 130 10.30 10.85 12.15
CA GLN A 130 11.30 9.77 12.19
C GLN A 130 11.30 8.89 10.93
N CYS A 131 10.30 9.03 10.07
CA CYS A 131 10.17 8.23 8.86
C CYS A 131 11.24 8.59 7.85
N ARG A 132 11.99 7.57 7.40
CA ARG A 132 13.07 7.70 6.41
C ARG A 132 12.90 6.76 5.23
N ASP A 133 11.98 5.80 5.35
CA ASP A 133 11.73 4.78 4.35
C ASP A 133 10.32 4.91 3.79
N ILE A 134 10.19 5.02 2.48
CA ILE A 134 8.91 4.95 1.77
C ILE A 134 8.93 3.70 0.89
N VAL A 135 7.85 2.93 0.93
CA VAL A 135 7.70 1.70 0.14
C VAL A 135 6.49 1.82 -0.76
N CYS A 136 6.65 1.50 -2.03
CA CYS A 136 5.52 1.27 -2.93
C CYS A 136 5.40 -0.22 -3.26
N THR A 137 4.19 -0.77 -3.08
CA THR A 137 3.92 -2.22 -3.28
C THR A 137 3.41 -2.55 -4.69
N GLY A 138 3.82 -1.79 -5.71
CA GLY A 138 3.38 -1.92 -7.10
C GLY A 138 4.23 -1.11 -8.08
N GLN A 139 4.40 -1.60 -9.30
CA GLN A 139 5.30 -0.98 -10.29
C GLN A 139 4.82 0.40 -10.73
N LYS A 140 3.52 0.59 -10.99
CA LYS A 140 3.01 1.88 -11.46
C LYS A 140 3.18 2.94 -10.37
N SER A 141 2.68 2.67 -9.16
CA SER A 141 2.77 3.60 -8.04
C SER A 141 4.22 3.96 -7.70
N PHE A 142 5.13 2.98 -7.78
CA PHE A 142 6.57 3.25 -7.66
C PHE A 142 7.06 4.18 -8.77
N SER A 143 6.78 3.88 -10.04
CA SER A 143 7.25 4.68 -11.18
C SER A 143 6.76 6.13 -11.12
N VAL A 144 5.53 6.36 -10.66
CA VAL A 144 5.01 7.73 -10.55
C VAL A 144 5.70 8.49 -9.41
N LEU A 145 5.81 7.92 -8.20
CA LEU A 145 6.58 8.54 -7.13
C LEU A 145 8.04 8.77 -7.51
N ALA A 146 8.63 7.80 -8.22
CA ALA A 146 10.01 7.91 -8.65
C ALA A 146 10.21 9.11 -9.59
N GLY A 147 9.27 9.33 -10.51
CA GLY A 147 9.24 10.51 -11.37
C GLY A 147 9.06 11.81 -10.59
N ASP A 148 8.13 11.85 -9.64
CA ASP A 148 7.85 13.05 -8.82
C ASP A 148 9.09 13.53 -8.04
N TYR A 149 9.92 12.59 -7.57
CA TYR A 149 11.14 12.90 -6.81
C TYR A 149 12.44 12.81 -7.63
N GLY A 150 12.35 12.57 -8.95
CA GLY A 150 13.51 12.49 -9.83
C GLY A 150 14.48 11.36 -9.48
N VAL A 151 14.00 10.25 -8.90
CA VAL A 151 14.83 9.12 -8.49
C VAL A 151 14.91 8.04 -9.57
N ALA A 152 16.09 7.45 -9.72
CA ALA A 152 16.27 6.29 -10.56
C ALA A 152 15.42 5.11 -10.04
N VAL A 153 14.86 4.31 -10.96
CA VAL A 153 14.11 3.11 -10.59
C VAL A 153 15.10 2.00 -10.21
N PRO A 154 15.16 1.55 -8.94
CA PRO A 154 16.09 0.52 -8.52
C PRO A 154 15.59 -0.86 -8.95
N ALA A 155 16.44 -1.87 -8.75
CA ALA A 155 16.02 -3.26 -8.83
C ALA A 155 14.93 -3.56 -7.79
N MET A 156 14.11 -4.58 -8.07
CA MET A 156 13.10 -5.04 -7.11
C MET A 156 13.77 -5.56 -5.84
N GLY A 157 13.28 -5.13 -4.67
CA GLY A 157 13.86 -5.42 -3.37
C GLY A 157 14.93 -4.44 -2.90
N SER A 158 15.22 -3.42 -3.70
CA SER A 158 16.20 -2.38 -3.40
C SER A 158 15.54 -1.01 -3.32
N TYR A 159 16.33 0.01 -2.99
CA TYR A 159 15.88 1.39 -2.90
C TYR A 159 16.79 2.34 -3.67
N SER A 160 16.25 3.54 -3.90
CA SER A 160 17.01 4.71 -4.33
C SER A 160 16.94 5.78 -3.23
N GLU A 161 18.02 6.51 -3.03
CA GLU A 161 18.10 7.60 -2.06
C GLU A 161 17.69 8.93 -2.69
N PHE A 162 17.07 9.80 -1.89
CA PHE A 162 16.69 11.15 -2.30
C PHE A 162 16.54 12.11 -1.13
N GLY A 163 16.49 13.40 -1.43
CA GLY A 163 16.20 14.45 -0.46
C GLY A 163 14.73 14.83 -0.47
N LEU A 164 14.10 14.93 0.70
CA LEU A 164 12.75 15.49 0.85
C LEU A 164 12.64 16.32 2.13
N SER A 165 12.27 17.60 2.00
CA SER A 165 12.17 18.53 3.13
C SER A 165 13.44 18.55 4.01
N GLY A 166 14.62 18.55 3.39
CA GLY A 166 15.92 18.53 4.08
C GLY A 166 16.31 17.18 4.70
N ARG A 167 15.54 16.11 4.45
CA ARG A 167 15.80 14.76 4.96
C ARG A 167 16.36 13.86 3.86
N ALA A 168 17.40 13.09 4.17
CA ALA A 168 17.73 11.91 3.39
C ALA A 168 16.65 10.84 3.58
N MET A 169 16.12 10.33 2.47
CA MET A 169 15.02 9.38 2.39
C MET A 169 15.40 8.23 1.46
N ARG A 170 14.74 7.08 1.63
CA ARG A 170 14.86 5.90 0.77
C ARG A 170 13.50 5.55 0.17
N LEU A 171 13.45 5.40 -1.15
CA LEU A 171 12.27 4.91 -1.87
C LEU A 171 12.50 3.47 -2.32
N TRP A 172 11.78 2.54 -1.70
CA TRP A 172 11.90 1.10 -1.90
C TRP A 172 10.94 0.58 -2.96
N ARG A 173 11.48 -0.27 -3.87
CA ARG A 173 10.69 -0.96 -4.90
C ARG A 173 10.39 -2.39 -4.47
N MET A 174 9.20 -2.63 -3.93
CA MET A 174 8.83 -3.95 -3.39
C MET A 174 7.90 -4.74 -4.33
N PRO A 175 7.96 -6.09 -4.30
CA PRO A 175 6.98 -6.89 -5.03
C PRO A 175 5.58 -6.66 -4.45
N SER A 176 4.59 -6.68 -5.35
CA SER A 176 3.19 -6.60 -4.93
C SER A 176 2.79 -7.84 -4.14
N THR A 177 2.05 -7.64 -3.05
CA THR A 177 1.47 -8.73 -2.25
C THR A 177 0.15 -9.26 -2.82
N SER A 178 -0.34 -8.70 -3.93
CA SER A 178 -1.47 -9.29 -4.66
C SER A 178 -1.13 -10.70 -5.16
N ARG A 179 -2.05 -11.65 -5.04
CA ARG A 179 -1.91 -12.99 -5.65
C ARG A 179 -1.86 -12.97 -7.17
N ALA A 180 -2.32 -11.90 -7.82
CA ALA A 180 -2.19 -11.73 -9.26
C ALA A 180 -0.72 -11.53 -9.70
N TYR A 181 0.17 -11.13 -8.78
CA TYR A 181 1.60 -11.07 -9.02
C TYR A 181 2.22 -12.46 -8.73
N PRO A 182 2.71 -13.20 -9.76
CA PRO A 182 3.06 -14.62 -9.65
C PRO A 182 4.41 -14.82 -8.94
N MET A 183 4.39 -14.64 -7.63
CA MET A 183 5.54 -14.84 -6.75
C MET A 183 5.09 -15.59 -5.48
N PRO A 184 5.78 -16.66 -5.06
CA PRO A 184 5.44 -17.40 -3.84
C PRO A 184 5.53 -16.55 -2.58
N LEU A 185 4.75 -16.91 -1.54
CA LEU A 185 4.74 -16.22 -0.24
C LEU A 185 6.15 -16.08 0.35
N ALA A 186 6.90 -17.17 0.43
CA ALA A 186 8.24 -17.18 1.01
C ALA A 186 9.20 -16.21 0.29
N GLN A 187 9.08 -16.11 -1.03
CA GLN A 187 9.88 -15.17 -1.81
C GLN A 187 9.45 -13.72 -1.56
N LYS A 188 8.14 -13.44 -1.45
CA LYS A 188 7.67 -12.11 -1.03
C LYS A 188 8.18 -11.79 0.37
N ALA A 189 8.04 -12.69 1.32
CA ALA A 189 8.49 -12.52 2.70
C ALA A 189 10.00 -12.22 2.79
N SER A 190 10.84 -12.88 1.98
CA SER A 190 12.29 -12.60 1.99
C SER A 190 12.63 -11.20 1.50
N TYR A 191 11.90 -10.65 0.53
CA TYR A 191 12.03 -9.24 0.15
C TYR A 191 11.66 -8.31 1.31
N TYR A 192 10.49 -8.50 1.92
CA TYR A 192 10.01 -7.64 3.00
C TYR A 192 10.90 -7.74 4.25
N ARG A 193 11.41 -8.92 4.60
CA ARG A 193 12.36 -9.12 5.70
C ARG A 193 13.65 -8.31 5.49
N ARG A 194 14.24 -8.36 4.29
CA ARG A 194 15.45 -7.58 3.96
C ARG A 194 15.22 -6.07 4.09
N MET A 195 14.11 -5.59 3.55
CA MET A 195 13.70 -4.19 3.65
C MET A 195 13.53 -3.77 5.12
N MET A 196 12.86 -4.58 5.93
CA MET A 196 12.60 -4.27 7.34
C MET A 196 13.89 -4.23 8.17
N HIS A 197 14.85 -5.14 7.94
CA HIS A 197 16.18 -5.03 8.56
C HIS A 197 16.91 -3.75 8.15
N ALA A 198 16.91 -3.42 6.85
CA ALA A 198 17.55 -2.19 6.36
C ALA A 198 16.89 -0.91 6.89
N ALA A 199 15.58 -0.95 7.16
CA ALA A 199 14.81 0.11 7.81
C ALA A 199 14.95 0.15 9.34
N GLY A 200 15.69 -0.79 9.94
CA GLY A 200 15.87 -0.88 11.40
C GLY A 200 14.57 -1.20 12.14
N ILE A 201 13.68 -1.99 11.51
CA ILE A 201 12.39 -2.45 12.05
C ILE A 201 12.53 -3.84 12.69
N LEU A 202 13.39 -4.68 12.12
CA LEU A 202 13.75 -6.02 12.59
C LEU A 202 15.20 -6.07 13.06
#